data_AF-A0A1V3JNA1-F1
#
_entry.id   AF-A0A1V3JNA1-F1
#
_cell.length_a   1.000
_cell.length_b   1.000
_cell.length_c   1.000
_cell.angle_alpha   90.00
_cell.angle_beta   90.00
_cell.angle_gamma   90.00
#
_symmetry.space_group_name_H-M   'P 1'
#
loop_
_entity.id
_entity.type
_entity.pdbx_description
1 polymer ?
#
loop_
_entity_poly.entity_id
_entity_poly.type
_entity_poly.pdbx_seq_one_letter_code
_entity_poly.pdbx_strand_id
1 'polypeptide(L)'
;MVSDYFDEIDLDIIDKWLENAKSRNIAQSQREYWFYLVGRVIAENNGFNYFSLLEQLWQKTQFSTTNLLETLMNNLIEKENEDER
;
A
#
# COMPACT_ATOMS: atom_id res chain seq x y z
N MET A 1 -12.65 10.32 -1.67
CA MET A 1 -12.10 10.75 -2.98
C MET A 1 -10.62 10.38 -2.96
N VAL A 2 -9.92 10.23 -4.09
CA VAL A 2 -8.47 9.82 -4.07
C VAL A 2 -7.58 10.89 -3.39
N SER A 3 -8.06 12.14 -3.26
CA SER A 3 -7.32 13.25 -2.63
C SER A 3 -7.05 13.04 -1.15
N ASP A 4 -8.01 12.47 -0.41
CA ASP A 4 -7.97 12.48 1.06
C ASP A 4 -6.74 11.74 1.63
N TYR A 5 -6.22 10.73 0.93
CA TYR A 5 -5.04 9.97 1.36
C TYR A 5 -3.69 10.62 1.05
N PHE A 6 -3.63 11.55 0.09
CA PHE A 6 -2.36 12.12 -0.39
C PHE A 6 -2.24 13.62 -0.14
N ASP A 7 -3.29 14.30 0.34
CA ASP A 7 -3.30 15.75 0.54
C ASP A 7 -2.19 16.24 1.50
N GLU A 8 -1.70 15.37 2.42
CA GLU A 8 -0.62 15.70 3.36
C GLU A 8 0.75 15.08 3.00
N ILE A 9 0.84 14.36 1.88
CA ILE A 9 2.06 13.64 1.50
C ILE A 9 2.83 14.42 0.45
N ASP A 10 4.09 14.72 0.77
CA ASP A 10 5.01 15.37 -0.17
C ASP A 10 5.17 14.53 -1.45
N LEU A 11 5.10 15.18 -2.61
CA LEU A 11 5.29 14.53 -3.92
C LEU A 11 6.64 13.82 -4.01
N ASP A 12 7.68 14.36 -3.37
CA ASP A 12 9.01 13.74 -3.31
C ASP A 12 8.98 12.37 -2.60
N ILE A 13 8.06 12.18 -1.65
CA ILE A 13 7.87 10.91 -0.95
C ILE A 13 7.16 9.91 -1.88
N ILE A 14 6.11 10.37 -2.58
CA ILE A 14 5.37 9.55 -3.54
C ILE A 14 6.28 9.07 -4.67
N ASP A 15 7.12 9.95 -5.22
CA ASP A 15 8.07 9.60 -6.27
C ASP A 15 9.07 8.54 -5.81
N LYS A 16 9.64 8.70 -4.60
CA LYS A 16 10.52 7.67 -4.01
C LYS A 16 9.80 6.34 -3.83
N TRP A 17 8.53 6.34 -3.45
CA TRP A 17 7.76 5.09 -3.33
C TRP A 17 7.51 4.45 -4.68
N LEU A 18 7.18 5.23 -5.71
CA LEU A 18 7.05 4.74 -7.07
C LEU A 18 8.35 4.13 -7.59
N GLU A 19 9.50 4.75 -7.34
CA GLU A 19 10.82 4.20 -7.66
C GLU A 19 11.11 2.89 -6.91
N ASN A 20 10.73 2.82 -5.63
CA ASN A 20 10.84 1.59 -4.84
C ASN A 20 9.98 0.45 -5.40
N ALA A 21 8.73 0.74 -5.81
CA ALA A 21 7.85 -0.25 -6.41
C ALA A 21 8.40 -0.76 -7.75
N LYS A 22 8.96 0.14 -8.58
CA LYS A 22 9.60 -0.20 -9.87
C LYS A 22 10.83 -1.08 -9.66
N SER A 23 11.76 -0.65 -8.80
CA SER A 23 13.03 -1.37 -8.56
C SER A 23 12.82 -2.77 -7.98
N ARG A 24 11.75 -2.96 -7.20
CA ARG A 24 11.40 -4.25 -6.58
C ARG A 24 10.40 -5.07 -7.41
N ASN A 25 9.98 -4.57 -8.56
CA ASN A 25 8.95 -5.19 -9.42
C ASN A 25 7.66 -5.56 -8.64
N ILE A 26 7.22 -4.67 -7.74
CA ILE A 26 6.06 -4.89 -6.87
C ILE A 26 4.75 -4.61 -7.62
N ALA A 27 4.76 -3.65 -8.54
CA ALA A 27 3.58 -3.26 -9.32
C ALA A 27 3.97 -3.13 -10.80
N GLN A 28 3.13 -3.67 -11.68
CA GLN A 28 3.35 -3.69 -13.13
C GLN A 28 2.26 -2.95 -13.90
N SER A 29 1.12 -2.67 -13.25
CA SER A 29 0.00 -1.92 -13.83
C SER A 29 -0.33 -0.68 -13.00
N GLN A 30 -0.97 0.31 -13.64
CA GLN A 30 -1.43 1.52 -12.96
C GLN A 30 -2.31 1.22 -11.74
N ARG A 31 -3.16 0.17 -11.85
CA ARG A 31 -4.00 -0.28 -10.74
C ARG A 31 -3.18 -0.79 -9.56
N GLU A 32 -2.14 -1.57 -9.81
CA GLU A 32 -1.25 -2.08 -8.76
C GLU A 32 -0.45 -0.95 -8.11
N TYR A 33 0.01 0.03 -8.89
CA TYR A 33 0.64 1.22 -8.33
C TYR A 33 -0.32 1.97 -7.40
N TRP A 34 -1.59 2.06 -7.77
CA TRP A 34 -2.59 2.69 -6.92
C TRP A 34 -2.79 1.91 -5.61
N PHE A 35 -2.99 0.59 -5.65
CA PHE A 35 -3.09 -0.24 -4.45
C PHE A 35 -1.84 -0.16 -3.56
N TYR A 36 -0.67 -0.17 -4.18
CA TYR A 36 0.61 -0.03 -3.50
C TYR A 36 0.71 1.31 -2.77
N LEU A 37 0.41 2.41 -3.45
CA LEU A 37 0.53 3.74 -2.87
C LEU A 37 -0.46 3.92 -1.71
N VAL A 38 -1.73 3.60 -1.90
CA VAL A 38 -2.75 3.72 -0.83
C VAL A 38 -2.38 2.85 0.38
N GLY A 39 -1.98 1.59 0.15
CA GLY A 39 -1.52 0.73 1.23
C GLY A 39 -0.26 1.25 1.93
N ARG A 40 0.66 1.89 1.20
CA ARG A 40 1.86 2.54 1.79
C ARG A 40 1.48 3.72 2.68
N VAL A 41 0.57 4.58 2.23
CA VAL A 41 0.07 5.71 3.02
C VAL A 41 -0.45 5.21 4.36
N ILE A 42 -1.42 4.31 4.34
CA ILE A 42 -2.08 3.83 5.54
C ILE A 42 -1.08 3.14 6.47
N ALA A 43 -0.19 2.30 5.91
CA ALA A 43 0.83 1.63 6.71
C ALA A 43 1.80 2.63 7.36
N GLU A 44 2.33 3.61 6.63
CA GLU A 44 3.29 4.57 7.20
C GLU A 44 2.64 5.53 8.20
N ASN A 45 1.41 5.99 7.95
CA ASN A 45 0.65 6.83 8.90
C ASN A 45 0.42 6.12 10.24
N ASN A 46 0.27 4.80 10.22
CA ASN A 46 0.10 3.97 11.41
C ASN A 46 1.43 3.39 11.95
N GLY A 47 2.58 3.81 11.43
CA GLY A 47 3.90 3.34 11.86
C GLY A 47 4.21 1.87 11.52
N PHE A 48 3.44 1.26 10.61
CA PHE A 48 3.65 -0.11 10.16
C PHE A 48 4.64 -0.18 9.00
N ASN A 49 5.47 -1.24 8.99
CA ASN A 49 6.32 -1.54 7.86
C ASN A 49 5.51 -2.23 6.75
N TYR A 50 5.16 -1.47 5.71
CA TYR A 50 4.40 -1.96 4.55
C TYR A 50 4.99 -3.24 3.93
N PHE A 51 6.31 -3.31 3.74
CA PHE A 51 6.93 -4.48 3.09
C PHE A 51 6.87 -5.72 3.96
N SER A 52 6.97 -5.57 5.28
CA SER A 52 6.78 -6.69 6.21
C SER A 52 5.34 -7.21 6.16
N LEU A 53 4.34 -6.32 6.08
CA LEU A 53 2.94 -6.74 5.92
C LEU A 53 2.69 -7.44 4.59
N LEU A 54 3.28 -6.92 3.51
CA LEU A 54 3.19 -7.51 2.18
C LEU A 54 3.81 -8.92 2.13
N GLU A 55 4.99 -9.09 2.73
CA GLU A 55 5.68 -10.38 2.83
C GLU A 55 4.88 -11.38 3.66
N GLN A 56 4.35 -10.96 4.82
CA GLN A 56 3.49 -11.82 5.65
C GLN A 56 2.24 -12.26 4.92
N LEU A 57 1.60 -11.36 4.17
CA LEU A 57 0.42 -11.70 3.39
C LEU A 57 0.79 -12.69 2.28
N TRP A 58 1.90 -12.47 1.58
CA TRP A 58 2.37 -13.35 0.51
C TRP A 58 2.74 -14.75 1.00
N GLN A 59 3.33 -14.86 2.19
CA GLN A 59 3.61 -16.16 2.82
C GLN A 59 2.31 -16.89 3.21
N LYS A 60 1.25 -16.16 3.55
CA LYS A 60 -0.06 -16.73 3.91
C LYS A 60 -0.92 -17.04 2.71
N THR A 61 -0.81 -16.28 1.63
CA THR A 61 -1.69 -16.34 0.47
C THR A 61 -0.84 -16.48 -0.80
N GLN A 62 -1.05 -17.56 -1.55
CA GLN A 62 -0.41 -17.74 -2.87
C GLN A 62 -1.08 -16.87 -3.96
N PHE A 63 -1.42 -15.63 -3.61
CA PHE A 63 -2.10 -14.70 -4.49
C PHE A 63 -1.19 -14.18 -5.59
N SER A 64 -1.80 -13.82 -6.72
CA SER A 64 -1.16 -12.97 -7.71
C SER A 64 -0.83 -11.60 -7.10
N THR A 65 0.16 -10.93 -7.65
CA THR A 65 0.61 -9.60 -7.20
C THR A 65 -0.55 -8.60 -7.07
N THR A 66 -1.44 -8.54 -8.06
CA THR A 66 -2.60 -7.63 -8.02
C THR A 66 -3.52 -7.91 -6.83
N ASN A 67 -3.89 -9.18 -6.63
CA ASN A 67 -4.78 -9.57 -5.54
C ASN A 67 -4.12 -9.38 -4.17
N LEU A 68 -2.80 -9.60 -4.10
CA LEU A 68 -2.01 -9.39 -2.89
C LEU A 68 -2.05 -7.92 -2.45
N LEU A 69 -1.76 -7.00 -3.38
CA LEU A 69 -1.75 -5.55 -3.11
C LEU A 69 -3.15 -5.03 -2.77
N GLU A 70 -4.17 -5.47 -3.50
CA GLU A 70 -5.57 -5.13 -3.24
C GLU A 70 -6.01 -5.61 -1.86
N THR A 71 -5.73 -6.88 -1.52
CA THR A 71 -6.08 -7.45 -0.22
C THR A 71 -5.38 -6.72 0.91
N LEU A 72 -4.07 -6.43 0.77
CA LEU A 72 -3.34 -5.69 1.78
C LEU A 72 -3.92 -4.29 1.99
N MET A 73 -4.21 -3.57 0.91
CA MET A 73 -4.84 -2.26 0.97
C MET A 73 -6.19 -2.33 1.68
N ASN A 74 -7.07 -3.27 1.33
CA ASN A 74 -8.38 -3.41 1.97
C ASN A 74 -8.27 -3.72 3.46
N ASN A 75 -7.37 -4.65 3.85
CA ASN A 75 -7.14 -4.97 5.26
C ASN A 75 -6.64 -3.75 6.05
N LEU A 76 -5.82 -2.90 5.43
CA LEU A 76 -5.32 -1.67 6.04
C LEU A 76 -6.43 -0.64 6.20
N ILE A 77 -7.29 -0.46 5.19
CA ILE A 77 -8.46 0.42 5.26
C ILE A 77 -9.43 -0.05 6.34
N GLU A 78 -9.73 -1.34 6.41
CA GLU A 78 -10.61 -1.90 7.44
C GLU A 78 -10.05 -1.61 8.85
N LYS A 79 -8.74 -1.80 9.04
CA LYS A 79 -8.08 -1.53 10.32
C LYS A 79 -8.11 -0.04 10.70
N GLU A 80 -7.83 0.85 9.75
CA GLU A 80 -7.89 2.30 9.98
C GLU A 80 -9.30 2.75 10.42
N ASN A 81 -10.35 2.21 9.80
CA ASN A 81 -11.74 2.49 10.17
C ASN A 81 -12.15 1.91 11.54
N GLU A 82 -11.50 0.82 11.99
CA GLU A 82 -11.74 0.26 13.32
C GLU A 82 -11.08 1.10 14.42
N ASP A 83 -9.88 1.63 14.17
CA ASP A 83 -9.13 2.43 15.13
C ASP A 83 -9.72 3.85 15.33
N GLU A 84 -10.55 4.36 14.41
CA GLU A 84 -11.26 5.65 14.53
C GLU A 84 -12.59 5.59 15.32
N ARG A 85 -13.05 4.41 15.77
CA ARG A 85 -14.32 4.23 16.53
C ARG A 85 -14.14 4.16 18.04
#